data_AF-A0A7W1ZY83-F1
#
_entry.id   AF-A0A7W1ZY83-F1
#
_cell.length_a   1.000
_cell.length_b   1.000
_cell.length_c   1.000
_cell.angle_alpha   90.00
_cell.angle_beta   90.00
_cell.angle_gamma   90.00
#
_symmetry.space_group_name_H-M   'P 1'
#
loop_
_entity.id
_entity.type
_entity.pdbx_description
1 polymer ?
#
loop_
_entity_poly.entity_id
_entity_poly.type
_entity_poly.pdbx_seq_one_letter_code
_entity_poly.pdbx_strand_id
1 'polypeptide(L)' 'MSDAIREMIIERRPGSEIRRQAEKEGLSSLRESAVKKVFIGATTLHEINRVTFVEEIK' A
#
# COMPACT_ATOMS: atom_id res chain seq x y z
N MET A 1 5.15 5.59 -12.67
CA MET A 1 6.09 4.46 -12.53
C MET A 1 7.49 5.04 -12.64
N SER A 2 8.25 5.05 -11.56
CA SER A 2 9.62 5.55 -11.53
C SER A 2 10.57 4.60 -12.26
N ASP A 3 11.73 5.12 -12.65
CA ASP A 3 12.79 4.31 -13.26
C ASP A 3 13.38 3.31 -12.26
N ALA A 4 13.45 3.66 -10.97
CA ALA A 4 13.88 2.75 -9.90
C ALA A 4 12.98 1.51 -9.80
N ILE A 5 11.65 1.67 -9.86
CA ILE A 5 10.72 0.53 -9.88
C ILE A 5 10.85 -0.29 -11.16
N ARG A 6 11.09 0.35 -12.31
CA ARG A 6 11.32 -0.35 -13.58
C ARG A 6 12.55 -1.25 -13.51
N GLU A 7 13.64 -0.75 -12.95
CA GLU A 7 14.89 -1.50 -12.79
C GLU A 7 14.70 -2.71 -11.88
N MET A 8 14.04 -2.53 -10.71
CA MET A 8 13.75 -3.63 -9.80
C MET A 8 12.86 -4.73 -10.42
N ILE A 9 11.94 -4.36 -11.32
CA ILE A 9 11.12 -5.33 -12.06
C ILE A 9 11.99 -6.14 -13.02
N ILE A 10 12.90 -5.49 -13.76
CA ILE A 10 13.83 -6.16 -14.67
C ILE A 10 14.75 -7.12 -13.90
N GLU A 11 15.24 -6.69 -12.74
CA GLU A 11 16.07 -7.49 -11.83
C GLU A 11 15.28 -8.59 -11.09
N ARG A 12 13.95 -8.64 -11.24
CA ARG A 12 13.05 -9.58 -10.53
C ARG A 12 13.23 -9.53 -9.01
N ARG A 13 13.41 -8.33 -8.45
CA ARG A 13 13.46 -8.13 -6.99
C ARG A 13 12.18 -8.65 -6.33
N PRO A 14 12.23 -9.12 -5.07
CA PRO A 14 11.04 -9.55 -4.35
C PRO A 14 9.98 -8.46 -4.30
N GLY A 15 8.70 -8.84 -4.42
CA GLY A 15 7.59 -7.88 -4.38
C GLY A 15 7.54 -7.03 -3.11
N SER A 16 8.04 -7.55 -1.98
CA SER A 16 8.16 -6.80 -0.71
C SER A 16 9.15 -5.65 -0.77
N GLU A 17 10.15 -5.70 -1.66
CA GLU A 17 11.10 -4.61 -1.85
C GLU A 17 10.58 -3.56 -2.83
N ILE A 18 9.96 -4.01 -3.93
CA ILE A 18 9.28 -3.14 -4.87
C ILE A 18 8.20 -2.32 -4.13
N ARG A 19 7.44 -2.99 -3.24
CA ARG A 19 6.45 -2.36 -2.37
C ARG A 19 7.07 -1.30 -1.46
N ARG A 20 8.16 -1.62 -0.74
CA ARG A 20 8.85 -0.67 0.15
C ARG A 20 9.38 0.54 -0.61
N GLN A 21 9.91 0.35 -1.81
CA GLN A 21 10.37 1.46 -2.64
C GLN A 21 9.18 2.31 -3.13
N ALA A 22 8.07 1.69 -3.51
CA ALA A 22 6.86 2.41 -3.89
C ALA A 22 6.29 3.24 -2.72
N GLU A 23 6.29 2.70 -1.50
CA GLU A 23 5.91 3.43 -0.28
C GLU A 23 6.81 4.66 -0.04
N LYS A 24 8.13 4.51 -0.22
CA LYS A 24 9.09 5.64 -0.15
C LYS A 24 8.83 6.72 -1.20
N GLU A 25 8.35 6.32 -2.37
CA GLU A 25 7.98 7.22 -3.48
C GLU A 25 6.58 7.82 -3.32
N GLY A 26 5.88 7.55 -2.21
CA GLY A 26 4.59 8.15 -1.87
C GLY A 26 3.37 7.31 -2.29
N LEU A 27 3.56 6.05 -2.68
CA LEU A 27 2.44 5.12 -2.85
C LEU A 27 1.83 4.81 -1.49
N SER A 28 0.61 5.28 -1.26
CA SER A 28 -0.15 4.91 -0.06
C SER A 28 -0.75 3.52 -0.19
N SER A 29 -0.78 2.77 0.92
CA SER A 29 -1.40 1.44 0.93
C SER A 29 -2.93 1.50 0.75
N LEU A 30 -3.53 0.38 0.33
CA LEU A 30 -4.99 0.27 0.25
C LEU A 30 -5.63 0.52 1.62
N ARG A 31 -4.99 0.08 2.71
CA ARG A 31 -5.47 0.27 4.07
C ARG A 31 -5.39 1.74 4.49
N GLU A 32 -4.29 2.43 4.22
CA GLU A 32 -4.17 3.87 4.50
C GLU A 32 -5.24 4.69 3.76
N SER A 33 -5.47 4.36 2.48
CA SER A 33 -6.51 4.98 1.67
C SER A 33 -7.91 4.70 2.25
N ALA A 34 -8.14 3.49 2.75
CA ALA A 34 -9.40 3.11 3.36
C ALA A 34 -9.64 3.85 4.68
N VAL A 35 -8.62 4.00 5.53
CA VAL A 35 -8.71 4.76 6.79
C VAL A 35 -9.11 6.22 6.53
N LYS A 36 -8.55 6.86 5.50
CA LYS A 36 -8.99 8.20 5.07
C LYS A 36 -10.47 8.25 4.70
N LYS A 37 -11.00 7.18 4.08
CA LYS A 37 -12.44 7.06 3.77
C LYS A 37 -13.32 6.93 5.00
N VAL A 38 -12.83 6.31 6.09
CA VAL A 38 -13.56 6.28 7.37
C VAL A 38 -13.68 7.68 7.95
N PHE A 39 -12.59 8.45 7.94
CA PHE A 39 -12.59 9.79 8.53
C PHE A 39 -13.56 10.75 7.85
N ILE A 40 -13.83 10.57 6.55
CA ILE A 40 -14.85 11.34 5.83
C ILE A 40 -16.25 10.72 5.89
N GLY A 41 -16.45 9.64 6.64
CA GLY A 41 -17.74 8.96 6.80
C GLY A 41 -18.19 8.14 5.59
N ALA A 42 -17.31 7.82 4.64
CA ALA A 42 -17.66 7.11 3.41
C ALA A 42 -17.72 5.57 3.56
N THR A 43 -17.14 5.00 4.63
CA THR A 43 -17.13 3.56 4.92
C THR A 43 -16.89 3.33 6.41
N THR A 44 -17.00 2.08 6.88
CA THR A 44 -16.80 1.70 8.29
C THR A 44 -15.51 0.93 8.52
N LEU A 45 -14.99 0.96 9.75
CA LEU A 45 -13.84 0.13 10.15
C LEU A 45 -14.11 -1.38 9.94
N HIS A 46 -15.36 -1.81 10.14
CA HIS A 46 -15.76 -3.20 9.93
C HIS A 46 -15.64 -3.61 8.46
N GLU A 47 -16.10 -2.77 7.53
CA GLU A 47 -15.95 -3.03 6.10
C GLU A 47 -14.48 -3.07 5.67
N ILE A 48 -13.66 -2.15 6.17
CA ILE A 48 -12.23 -2.10 5.84
C ILE A 48 -11.51 -3.36 6.30
N ASN A 49 -11.81 -3.84 7.51
CA ASN A 49 -11.22 -5.07 8.04
C ASN A 49 -11.66 -6.31 7.24
N ARG A 50 -12.79 -6.26 6.54
CA ARG A 50 -13.26 -7.34 5.66
C ARG A 50 -12.54 -7.37 4.30
N VAL A 51 -12.14 -6.21 3.78
CA VAL A 51 -11.61 -6.08 2.40
C VAL A 51 -10.13 -5.70 2.33
N THR A 52 -9.50 -5.37 3.46
CA THR A 52 -8.07 -5.09 3.55
C THR A 52 -7.44 -5.84 4.72
N PHE A 53 -6.22 -6.35 4.50
CA PHE A 53 -5.45 -6.99 5.55
C PHE A 53 -4.90 -5.94 6.53
N VAL A 54 -4.69 -6.35 7.79
CA VAL A 54 -3.91 -5.57 8.75
C VAL A 54 -2.45 -5.77 8.39
N GLU A 55 -1.75 -4.69 8.09
CA GLU A 55 -0.31 -4.75 7.84
C GLU A 55 0.39 -4.73 9.20
N GLU A 56 1.20 -5.76 9.48
CA GLU A 56 2.11 -5.74 10.62
C GLU A 56 3.17 -4.65 10.37
N ILE A 57 3.07 -3.56 11.11
CA ILE A 57 4.14 -2.58 11.21
C ILE A 57 5.28 -3.27 11.95
N LYS A 58 6.34 -3.66 11.22
CA LYS A 58 7.62 -4.10 11.80
C LYS A 58 8.55 -2.91 11.95
#